data_AF-A0AAU3KCE2-F1
#
_entry.id   AF-A0AAU3KCE2-F1
#
_cell.length_a   1.000
_cell.length_b   1.000
_cell.length_c   1.000
_cell.angle_alpha   90.00
_cell.angle_beta   90.00
_cell.angle_gamma   90.00
#
_symmetry.space_group_name_H-M   'P 1'
#
loop_
_entity.id
_entity.type
_entity.pdbx_description
1 polymer ?
#
loop_
_entity_poly.entity_id
_entity_poly.type
_entity_poly.pdbx_seq_one_letter_code
_entity_poly.pdbx_strand_id
1 'polypeptide(L)'
;MARTPLDELVEHWTLLKDEQALVSGKRGVTRLGFAVLLKFYTQYGRFPRNRAQLPGEAVEFVARQVQVPASELESYDWTGRTAEALVQRAMRSRPRKVRTRKGGPVPPPTRCR
;
A
#
# COMPACT_ATOMS: atom_id res chain seq x y z
N MET A 1 -23.35 -13.58 -0.50
CA MET A 1 -22.04 -14.00 -1.02
C MET A 1 -21.01 -13.56 0.01
N ALA A 2 -20.29 -14.49 0.63
CA ALA A 2 -19.28 -14.14 1.64
C ALA A 2 -18.15 -13.38 0.95
N ARG A 3 -17.92 -12.14 1.38
CA ARG A 3 -16.77 -11.34 0.93
C ARG A 3 -15.53 -12.11 1.38
N THR A 4 -14.73 -12.62 0.43
CA THR A 4 -13.53 -13.39 0.77
C THR A 4 -12.49 -12.47 1.40
N PRO A 5 -11.67 -12.93 2.35
CA PRO A 5 -10.62 -12.11 2.97
C PRO A 5 -9.68 -11.47 1.93
N LEU A 6 -9.46 -12.15 0.80
CA LEU A 6 -8.71 -11.63 -0.34
C LEU A 6 -9.36 -10.40 -1.01
N ASP A 7 -10.70 -10.33 -1.05
CA ASP A 7 -11.44 -9.22 -1.65
C ASP A 7 -11.32 -7.95 -0.79
N GLU A 8 -11.42 -8.12 0.53
CA GLU A 8 -11.12 -7.05 1.50
C GLU A 8 -9.65 -6.62 1.42
N LEU A 9 -8.74 -7.59 1.25
CA LEU A 9 -7.34 -7.30 1.06
C LEU A 9 -7.10 -6.44 -0.19
N VAL A 10 -7.70 -6.80 -1.31
CA VAL A 10 -7.59 -6.05 -2.56
C VAL A 10 -8.21 -4.67 -2.39
N GLU A 11 -9.39 -4.54 -1.80
CA GLU A 11 -10.06 -3.26 -1.60
C GLU A 11 -9.22 -2.30 -0.73
N HIS A 12 -8.57 -2.83 0.30
CA HIS A 12 -7.87 -2.03 1.29
C HIS A 12 -6.36 -1.84 1.03
N TRP A 13 -5.69 -2.82 0.40
CA TRP A 13 -4.24 -2.85 0.19
C TRP A 13 -3.80 -2.65 -1.26
N THR A 14 -4.73 -2.40 -2.19
CA THR A 14 -4.38 -1.99 -3.57
C THR A 14 -3.83 -0.58 -3.61
N LEU A 15 -2.56 -0.41 -4.00
CA LEU A 15 -1.92 0.89 -4.18
C LEU A 15 -2.49 1.63 -5.39
N LEU A 16 -3.02 2.84 -5.18
CA LEU A 16 -3.41 3.72 -6.29
C LEU A 16 -2.16 4.32 -6.96
N LYS A 17 -2.31 4.78 -8.21
CA LYS A 17 -1.21 5.36 -8.99
C LYS A 17 -0.49 6.51 -8.27
N ASP A 18 -1.24 7.38 -7.59
CA ASP A 18 -0.66 8.49 -6.80
C ASP A 18 0.22 7.99 -5.64
N GLU A 19 -0.16 6.85 -5.06
CA GLU A 19 0.58 6.25 -3.95
C GLU A 19 1.83 5.59 -4.49
N GLN A 20 1.70 4.81 -5.57
CA GLN A 20 2.83 4.23 -6.28
C GLN A 20 3.85 5.31 -6.71
N ALA A 21 3.41 6.50 -7.12
CA ALA A 21 4.31 7.62 -7.41
C ALA A 21 5.09 8.08 -6.17
N LEU A 22 4.43 8.15 -5.00
CA LEU A 22 5.08 8.48 -3.72
C LEU A 22 6.06 7.39 -3.27
N VAL A 23 5.73 6.11 -3.52
CA VAL A 23 6.59 4.98 -3.19
C VAL A 23 7.74 4.81 -4.20
N SER A 24 7.54 5.18 -5.47
CA SER A 24 8.54 5.03 -6.54
C SER A 24 9.82 5.82 -6.25
N GLY A 25 9.69 6.98 -5.58
CA GLY A 25 10.83 7.77 -5.10
C GLY A 25 11.63 7.11 -3.96
N LYS A 26 11.19 5.94 -3.45
CA LYS A 26 11.90 5.13 -2.45
C LYS A 26 12.52 3.91 -3.13
N ARG A 27 13.63 3.40 -2.58
CA ARG A 27 14.38 2.25 -3.11
C ARG A 27 14.30 1.06 -2.16
N GLY A 28 14.31 -0.16 -2.72
CA GLY A 28 14.44 -1.43 -1.99
C GLY A 28 13.40 -1.64 -0.90
N VAL A 29 13.84 -2.15 0.26
CA VAL A 29 13.00 -2.46 1.43
C VAL A 29 12.15 -1.27 1.87
N THR A 30 12.74 -0.07 1.86
CA THR A 30 12.07 1.15 2.29
C THR A 30 10.88 1.51 1.39
N ARG A 31 10.87 1.05 0.13
CA ARG A 31 9.72 1.18 -0.77
C ARG A 31 8.55 0.32 -0.26
N LEU A 32 8.79 -0.96 -0.02
CA LEU A 32 7.76 -1.88 0.46
C LEU A 32 7.25 -1.48 1.85
N GLY A 33 8.15 -1.16 2.79
CA GLY A 33 7.77 -0.72 4.13
C GLY A 33 6.97 0.56 4.13
N PHE A 34 7.38 1.54 3.32
CA PHE A 34 6.63 2.78 3.17
C PHE A 34 5.24 2.56 2.56
N ALA A 35 5.11 1.69 1.56
CA ALA A 35 3.82 1.37 0.93
C ALA A 35 2.84 0.74 1.94
N VAL A 36 3.31 -0.24 2.71
CA VAL A 36 2.52 -0.93 3.73
C VAL A 36 2.13 0.02 4.85
N LEU A 37 3.06 0.84 5.35
CA LEU A 37 2.79 1.86 6.36
C LEU A 37 1.74 2.87 5.89
N LEU A 38 1.87 3.35 4.66
CA LEU A 38 0.96 4.33 4.08
C LEU A 38 -0.47 3.79 4.00
N LYS A 39 -0.63 2.53 3.62
CA LYS A 39 -1.94 1.84 3.60
C LYS A 39 -2.49 1.66 5.00
N PHE A 40 -1.68 1.16 5.92
CA PHE A 40 -2.10 0.93 7.30
C PHE A 40 -2.54 2.24 7.97
N TYR A 41 -1.76 3.32 7.81
CA TYR A 41 -2.10 4.62 8.37
C TYR A 41 -3.34 5.23 7.71
N THR A 42 -3.57 5.01 6.41
CA THR A 42 -4.79 5.49 5.73
C THR A 42 -6.04 4.78 6.22
N GLN A 43 -5.94 3.50 6.61
CA GLN A 43 -7.05 2.73 7.16
C GLN A 43 -7.31 2.99 8.64
N TYR A 44 -6.27 2.87 9.47
CA TYR A 44 -6.40 2.87 10.93
C TYR A 44 -6.06 4.21 11.58
N GLY A 45 -5.47 5.16 10.83
CA GLY A 45 -4.99 6.43 11.35
C GLY A 45 -3.84 6.31 12.36
N ARG A 46 -3.19 5.14 12.43
CA ARG A 46 -2.12 4.83 13.39
C ARG A 46 -0.97 4.11 12.70
N PHE A 47 0.19 4.12 13.34
CA PHE A 47 1.36 3.37 12.89
C PHE A 47 1.36 1.97 13.52
N PRO A 48 1.72 0.92 12.76
CA PRO A 48 1.91 -0.41 13.33
C PRO A 48 3.13 -0.37 14.26
N ARG A 49 3.00 -0.86 15.50
CA ARG A 49 4.13 -0.96 16.43
C ARG A 49 5.02 -2.17 16.12
N ASN A 50 4.51 -3.15 15.39
CA ASN A 50 5.27 -4.34 15.02
C ASN A 50 4.65 -5.04 13.79
N ARG A 51 5.43 -5.86 13.06
CA ARG A 51 4.96 -6.65 11.90
C ARG A 51 3.75 -7.52 12.22
N ALA A 52 3.61 -7.98 13.47
CA ALA A 52 2.50 -8.83 13.89
C ALA A 52 1.12 -8.18 13.76
N GLN A 53 1.05 -6.85 13.65
CA GLN A 53 -0.22 -6.13 13.37
C GLN A 53 -0.58 -6.10 11.88
N LEU A 54 0.33 -6.53 11.02
CA LEU A 54 0.16 -6.55 9.57
C LEU A 54 -0.16 -7.98 9.13
N PRO A 55 -1.25 -8.19 8.37
CA PRO A 55 -1.48 -9.49 7.73
C PRO A 55 -0.31 -9.82 6.80
N GLY A 56 0.26 -11.02 6.91
CA GLY A 56 1.33 -11.45 5.99
C GLY A 56 0.88 -11.41 4.53
N GLU A 57 -0.38 -11.80 4.29
CA GLU A 57 -1.04 -11.68 2.97
C GLU A 57 -1.05 -10.25 2.42
N ALA A 58 -1.27 -9.24 3.27
CA ALA A 58 -1.25 -7.82 2.87
C ALA A 58 0.15 -7.41 2.43
N VAL A 59 1.16 -7.83 3.19
CA VAL A 59 2.56 -7.57 2.88
C VAL A 59 2.94 -8.22 1.56
N GLU A 60 2.60 -9.49 1.35
CA GLU A 60 2.87 -10.19 0.10
C GLU A 60 2.15 -9.56 -1.10
N PHE A 61 0.90 -9.12 -0.89
CA PHE A 61 0.13 -8.45 -1.93
C PHE A 61 0.75 -7.11 -2.34
N VAL A 62 1.22 -6.32 -1.37
CA VAL A 62 1.93 -5.06 -1.65
C VAL A 62 3.31 -5.31 -2.25
N ALA A 63 4.04 -6.32 -1.77
CA ALA A 63 5.34 -6.77 -2.28
C ALA A 63 5.29 -7.05 -3.79
N ARG A 64 4.27 -7.79 -4.24
CA ARG A 64 4.03 -8.07 -5.66
C ARG A 64 3.77 -6.82 -6.48
N GLN A 65 3.07 -5.83 -5.91
CA GLN A 65 2.79 -4.55 -6.59
C GLN A 65 4.04 -3.67 -6.75
N VAL A 66 4.94 -3.66 -5.76
CA VAL A 66 6.16 -2.84 -5.79
C VAL A 66 7.38 -3.58 -6.35
N GLN A 67 7.22 -4.86 -6.71
CA GLN A 67 8.28 -5.76 -7.20
C GLN A 67 9.46 -5.89 -6.23
N VAL A 68 9.19 -5.91 -4.91
CA VAL A 68 10.19 -6.10 -3.86
C VAL A 68 9.80 -7.38 -3.11
N PRO A 69 10.73 -8.32 -2.86
CA PRO A 69 10.38 -9.54 -2.13
C PRO A 69 9.96 -9.23 -0.69
N ALA A 70 8.92 -9.89 -0.21
CA ALA A 70 8.41 -9.70 1.15
C ALA A 70 9.45 -10.05 2.23
N SER A 71 10.41 -10.94 1.93
CA SER A 71 11.52 -11.30 2.82
C SER A 71 12.44 -10.13 3.17
N GLU A 72 12.62 -9.18 2.25
CA GLU A 72 13.37 -7.95 2.52
C GLU A 72 12.69 -7.11 3.61
N LEU A 73 11.36 -7.22 3.74
CA LEU A 73 10.59 -6.49 4.73
C LEU A 73 10.70 -7.06 6.14
N GLU A 74 11.16 -8.30 6.29
CA GLU A 74 11.32 -8.94 7.59
C GLU A 74 12.39 -8.26 8.45
N SER A 75 13.40 -7.68 7.80
CA SER A 75 14.47 -6.89 8.43
C SER A 75 14.14 -5.38 8.52
N TYR A 76 12.95 -4.96 8.06
CA TYR A 76 12.56 -3.56 8.07
C TYR A 76 12.16 -3.09 9.48
N ASP A 77 12.77 -1.99 9.93
CA ASP A 77 12.41 -1.37 11.20
C ASP A 77 11.11 -0.55 11.08
N TRP A 78 10.04 -1.11 11.64
CA TRP A 78 8.70 -0.50 11.67
C TRP A 78 8.59 0.67 12.66
N THR A 79 9.45 0.66 13.68
CA THR A 79 9.45 1.63 14.79
C THR A 79 10.32 2.87 14.54
N GLY A 80 10.89 2.99 13.35
CA GLY A 80 11.75 4.12 13.00
C GLY A 80 10.95 5.42 12.96
N ARG A 81 11.37 6.42 13.74
CA ARG A 81 10.87 7.82 13.62
C ARG A 81 10.95 8.32 12.17
N THR A 82 11.92 7.82 11.41
CA THR A 82 12.09 8.11 9.98
C THR A 82 10.92 7.58 9.15
N ALA A 83 10.43 6.36 9.41
CA ALA A 83 9.32 5.77 8.66
C ALA A 83 8.02 6.55 8.92
N GLU A 84 7.76 6.90 10.18
CA GLU A 84 6.65 7.78 10.57
C GLU A 84 6.76 9.16 9.89
N ALA A 85 7.92 9.82 10.00
CA ALA A 85 8.15 11.13 9.41
C ALA A 85 7.99 11.12 7.88
N LEU A 86 8.40 10.04 7.21
CA LEU A 86 8.21 9.85 5.77
C LEU A 86 6.73 9.77 5.40
N VAL A 87 5.91 9.03 6.15
CA VAL A 87 4.46 8.93 5.90
C VAL A 87 3.77 10.25 6.17
N GLN A 88 4.08 10.91 7.29
CA GLN A 88 3.51 12.22 7.60
C GLN A 88 3.92 13.27 6.56
N ARG A 89 5.19 13.26 6.11
CA ARG A 89 5.66 14.13 5.02
C ARG A 89 4.90 13.84 3.75
N ALA A 90 4.73 12.57 3.39
CA ALA A 90 3.98 12.18 2.20
C ALA A 90 2.52 12.63 2.26
N MET A 91 1.89 12.58 3.44
CA MET A 91 0.54 13.10 3.66
C MET A 91 0.46 14.62 3.57
N ARG A 92 1.44 15.36 4.11
CA ARG A 92 1.54 16.82 3.95
C ARG A 92 1.78 17.24 2.50
N SER A 93 2.52 16.45 1.73
CA SER A 93 2.78 16.69 0.31
C SER A 93 1.71 16.11 -0.62
N ARG A 94 0.73 15.35 -0.11
CA ARG A 94 -0.38 14.86 -0.93
C ARG A 94 -1.33 16.03 -1.20
N PRO A 95 -1.63 16.36 -2.47
CA PRO A 95 -2.77 17.22 -2.74
C PRO A 95 -4.02 16.54 -2.15
N ARG A 96 -4.83 17.26 -1.35
CA ARG A 96 -6.11 16.77 -0.85
C ARG A 96 -6.87 16.19 -2.05
N LYS A 97 -7.06 14.87 -2.11
CA LYS A 97 -7.90 14.28 -3.14
C LYS A 97 -9.30 14.87 -2.97
N VAL A 98 -9.68 15.81 -3.84
CA VAL A 98 -11.07 15.95 -4.24
C VAL A 98 -11.44 14.56 -4.75
N ARG A 99 -12.31 13.90 -4.00
CA ARG A 99 -12.77 12.54 -4.24
C ARG A 99 -13.60 12.54 -5.53
N THR A 100 -12.98 12.61 -6.69
CA THR A 100 -13.64 12.25 -7.94
C THR A 100 -13.89 10.76 -7.89
N ARG A 101 -15.19 10.40 -7.87
CA ARG A 101 -15.68 9.02 -7.99
C ARG A 101 -14.90 8.34 -9.12
N LYS A 102 -14.17 7.28 -8.82
CA LYS A 102 -13.65 6.36 -9.84
C LYS A 102 -14.83 5.58 -10.43
N GLY A 103 -15.54 6.20 -11.37
CA GLY A 103 -16.18 5.49 -12.47
C GLY A 103 -15.22 5.57 -13.65
N GLY A 104 -14.38 4.56 -13.82
CA GLY A 104 -13.52 4.40 -15.00
C GLY A 104 -13.96 3.12 -15.72
N PRO A 105 -14.10 3.13 -17.05
CA PRO A 105 -14.82 2.10 -17.79
C PRO A 105 -14.12 0.75 -17.70
N VAL A 106 -14.93 -0.30 -17.55
CA VAL A 106 -14.49 -1.69 -17.74
C VAL A 106 -14.04 -1.85 -19.20
N PRO A 107 -12.81 -2.32 -19.47
CA PRO A 107 -12.44 -2.67 -20.84
C PRO A 107 -13.29 -3.86 -21.30
N PRO A 108 -13.80 -3.86 -22.54
CA PRO A 108 -14.56 -5.01 -23.05
C PRO A 108 -13.65 -6.25 -23.09
N PRO A 109 -14.20 -7.46 -22.90
CA PRO A 109 -13.42 -8.67 -23.01
C PRO A 109 -12.87 -8.78 -24.44
N THR A 110 -11.56 -8.96 -24.53
CA THR A 110 -10.86 -9.27 -25.78
C THR A 110 -11.44 -10.56 -26.33
N ARG A 111 -12.25 -10.46 -27.39
CA ARG A 111 -12.68 -11.60 -28.18
C ARG A 111 -11.45 -12.08 -28.96
N CYS A 112 -10.78 -13.11 -28.45
CA CYS A 112 -9.80 -13.85 -29.23
C CYS A 112 -10.55 -14.72 -30.25
N ARG A 113 -10.50 -14.28 -31.51
CA ARG A 113 -10.68 -15.01 -32.77
C ARG A 113 -12.05 -15.66 -33.03
#